data_AF-A0A1X1RQX6-F1
#
_entry.id   AF-A0A1X1RQX6-F1
#
_cell.length_a   1.000
_cell.length_b   1.000
_cell.length_c   1.000
_cell.angle_alpha   90.00
_cell.angle_beta   90.00
_cell.angle_gamma   90.00
#
_symmetry.space_group_name_H-M   'P 1'
#
loop_
_entity.id
_entity.type
_entity.pdbx_description
1 polymer ?
#
loop_
_entity_poly.entity_id
_entity_poly.type
_entity_poly.pdbx_seq_one_letter_code
_entity_poly.pdbx_strand_id
1 'polypeptide(L)'
;MRTSGNFSRSAAASAKKAANVLAQAKLPYGMFGDFDEANLFGALVSTVCEEHVQRLHADYVALTDIADRAYAAADAIADATPASDQATNASQRND
;
A
#
# COMPACT_ATOMS: atom_id res chain seq x y z
N MET A 1 -17.33 -1.23 2.37
CA MET A 1 -16.18 -0.44 1.87
C MET A 1 -15.09 -0.20 2.92
N ARG A 2 -15.41 0.22 4.16
CA ARG A 2 -14.41 0.42 5.24
C ARG A 2 -13.47 -0.77 5.50
N THR A 3 -13.96 -2.01 5.42
CA THR A 3 -13.14 -3.24 5.55
C THR A 3 -12.06 -3.36 4.47
N SER A 4 -12.36 -2.96 3.23
CA SER A 4 -11.38 -3.00 2.13
C SER A 4 -10.32 -1.91 2.28
N GLY A 5 -10.70 -0.69 2.72
CA GLY A 5 -9.73 0.37 3.04
C GLY A 5 -8.78 -0.01 4.17
N ASN A 6 -9.28 -0.70 5.20
CA ASN A 6 -8.45 -1.24 6.29
C ASN A 6 -7.43 -2.27 5.77
N PHE A 7 -7.85 -3.17 4.88
CA PHE A 7 -6.96 -4.18 4.30
C PHE A 7 -5.85 -3.54 3.46
N SER A 8 -6.19 -2.61 2.56
CA SER A 8 -5.21 -1.89 1.75
C SER A 8 -4.23 -1.10 2.60
N ARG A 9 -4.68 -0.46 3.69
CA ARG A 9 -3.79 0.25 4.63
C ARG A 9 -2.85 -0.69 5.38
N SER A 10 -3.32 -1.87 5.78
CA SER A 10 -2.49 -2.91 6.42
C SER A 10 -1.43 -3.47 5.45
N ALA A 11 -1.83 -3.73 4.20
CA ALA A 11 -0.93 -4.16 3.14
C ALA A 11 0.12 -3.07 2.83
N ALA A 12 -0.28 -1.80 2.76
CA ALA A 12 0.63 -0.67 2.61
C ALA A 12 1.66 -0.60 3.76
N ALA A 13 1.21 -0.70 5.00
CA ALA A 13 2.09 -0.70 6.18
C ALA A 13 3.10 -1.86 6.12
N SER A 14 2.67 -3.03 5.65
CA SER A 14 3.53 -4.21 5.47
C SER A 14 4.58 -3.98 4.38
N ALA A 15 4.19 -3.40 3.23
CA ALA A 15 5.11 -3.06 2.15
C ALA A 15 6.17 -2.05 2.60
N LYS A 16 5.77 -0.99 3.33
CA LYS A 16 6.70 -0.01 3.91
C LYS A 16 7.65 -0.65 4.92
N LYS A 17 7.15 -1.53 5.78
CA LYS A 17 7.99 -2.26 6.75
C LYS A 17 9.01 -3.14 6.02
N ALA A 18 8.59 -3.87 4.99
CA ALA A 18 9.48 -4.69 4.18
C ALA A 18 10.55 -3.85 3.48
N ALA A 19 10.19 -2.70 2.91
CA ALA A 19 11.11 -1.77 2.26
C ALA A 19 12.19 -1.31 3.26
N ASN A 20 11.79 -0.91 4.46
CA ASN A 20 12.70 -0.46 5.50
C ASN A 20 13.67 -1.57 5.97
N VAL A 21 13.18 -2.79 6.15
CA VAL A 21 14.02 -3.93 6.56
C VAL A 21 15.02 -4.25 5.47
N LEU A 22 14.59 -4.30 4.21
CA LEU A 22 15.46 -4.64 3.10
C LEU A 22 16.51 -3.55 2.83
N ALA A 23 16.13 -2.27 2.94
CA ALA A 23 17.06 -1.15 2.80
C ALA A 23 18.14 -1.14 3.91
N GLN A 24 17.84 -1.69 5.08
CA GLN A 24 18.81 -1.82 6.18
C GLN A 24 19.70 -3.07 6.04
N ALA A 25 19.29 -4.06 5.25
CA ALA A 25 20.04 -5.29 5.01
C ALA A 25 21.16 -5.08 3.96
N LYS A 26 22.06 -4.12 4.22
CA LYS A 26 23.20 -3.86 3.34
C LYS A 26 24.16 -5.06 3.38
N LEU A 27 24.50 -5.58 2.20
CA LEU A 27 25.47 -6.66 2.06
C LEU A 27 26.88 -6.16 2.42
N PRO A 28 27.58 -6.82 3.37
CA PRO A 28 28.97 -6.51 3.66
C PRO A 28 29.87 -6.79 2.45
N TYR A 29 30.88 -5.95 2.23
CA TYR A 29 31.91 -6.23 1.22
C TYR A 29 32.64 -7.53 1.54
N GLY A 30 32.91 -8.35 0.52
CA GLY A 30 33.58 -9.65 0.68
C GLY A 30 32.73 -10.75 1.32
N MET A 31 31.43 -10.52 1.57
CA MET A 31 30.50 -11.53 2.09
C MET A 31 30.49 -12.82 1.26
N PHE A 32 30.69 -12.71 -0.05
CA PHE A 32 30.67 -13.82 -1.00
C PHE A 32 32.08 -14.33 -1.37
N GLY A 33 33.11 -13.78 -0.75
CA GLY A 33 34.52 -14.00 -1.10
C GLY A 33 35.13 -12.82 -1.88
N ASP A 34 36.43 -12.89 -2.10
CA ASP A 34 37.23 -11.88 -2.81
C ASP A 34 37.73 -12.46 -4.15
N PHE A 35 36.81 -12.57 -5.09
CA PHE A 35 37.06 -12.99 -6.47
C PHE A 35 36.04 -12.31 -7.40
N ASP A 36 36.35 -12.23 -8.69
CA ASP A 36 35.60 -11.41 -9.64
C ASP A 36 34.12 -11.81 -9.72
N GLU A 37 33.82 -13.11 -9.73
CA GLU A 37 32.45 -13.61 -9.77
C GLU A 37 31.67 -13.29 -8.47
N ALA A 38 32.33 -13.29 -7.31
CA ALA A 38 31.71 -12.90 -6.04
C ALA A 38 31.36 -11.41 -6.01
N ASN A 39 32.23 -10.57 -6.57
CA ASN A 39 31.99 -9.14 -6.67
C ASN A 39 30.83 -8.83 -7.63
N LEU A 40 30.79 -9.51 -8.79
CA LEU A 40 29.67 -9.41 -9.74
C LEU A 40 28.35 -9.84 -9.11
N PHE A 41 28.35 -10.97 -8.40
CA PHE A 41 27.17 -11.45 -7.70
C PHE A 41 26.70 -10.47 -6.62
N GLY A 42 27.62 -9.98 -5.79
CA GLY A 42 27.30 -8.99 -4.75
C GLY A 42 26.71 -7.70 -5.32
N ALA A 43 27.23 -7.22 -6.45
CA ALA A 43 26.70 -6.05 -7.16
C ALA A 43 25.29 -6.31 -7.73
N LEU A 44 25.06 -7.49 -8.32
CA LEU A 44 23.74 -7.86 -8.85
C LEU A 44 22.70 -7.99 -7.74
N VAL A 45 23.02 -8.65 -6.64
CA VAL A 45 22.11 -8.76 -5.49
C VAL A 45 21.80 -7.39 -4.91
N SER A 46 22.81 -6.51 -4.79
CA SER A 46 22.60 -5.14 -4.31
C SER A 46 21.64 -4.36 -5.21
N THR A 47 21.82 -4.46 -6.54
CA THR A 47 20.95 -3.81 -7.54
C THR A 47 19.51 -4.30 -7.42
N VAL A 48 19.31 -5.62 -7.37
CA VAL A 48 17.98 -6.22 -7.25
C VAL A 48 17.31 -5.85 -5.91
N CYS A 49 18.08 -5.79 -4.82
CA CYS A 49 17.58 -5.33 -3.52
C CYS A 49 17.10 -3.87 -3.59
N GLU A 50 17.86 -2.98 -4.23
CA GLU A 50 17.46 -1.58 -4.42
C GLU A 50 16.19 -1.46 -5.28
N GLU A 51 16.12 -2.19 -6.39
CA GLU A 51 14.91 -2.26 -7.23
C GLU A 51 13.69 -2.76 -6.43
N HIS A 52 13.88 -3.77 -5.59
CA HIS A 52 12.80 -4.32 -4.77
C HIS A 52 12.34 -3.34 -3.69
N VAL A 53 13.25 -2.57 -3.08
CA VAL A 53 12.91 -1.47 -2.16
C VAL A 53 12.07 -0.40 -2.88
N GLN A 54 12.44 -0.03 -4.11
CA GLN A 54 11.66 0.93 -4.90
C GLN A 54 10.25 0.40 -5.22
N ARG A 55 10.15 -0.89 -5.59
CA ARG A 55 8.86 -1.55 -5.83
C ARG A 55 7.96 -1.52 -4.59
N LEU A 56 8.50 -1.84 -3.43
CA LEU A 56 7.75 -1.84 -2.17
C LEU A 56 7.28 -0.42 -1.77
N HIS A 57 8.08 0.61 -2.07
CA HIS A 57 7.63 2.00 -1.90
C HIS A 57 6.50 2.37 -2.86
N ALA A 58 6.57 1.94 -4.12
CA ALA A 58 5.49 2.16 -5.08
C ALA A 58 4.19 1.47 -4.65
N ASP A 59 4.28 0.22 -4.17
CA ASP A 59 3.14 -0.54 -3.66
C ASP A 59 2.53 0.14 -2.42
N TYR A 60 3.36 0.66 -1.51
CA TYR A 60 2.89 1.44 -0.36
C TYR A 60 2.04 2.65 -0.79
N VAL A 61 2.51 3.42 -1.78
CA VAL A 61 1.80 4.60 -2.28
C VAL A 61 0.47 4.18 -2.92
N ALA A 62 0.49 3.18 -3.79
CA ALA A 62 -0.70 2.71 -4.50
C ALA A 62 -1.78 2.17 -3.54
N LEU A 63 -1.38 1.35 -2.57
CA LEU A 63 -2.30 0.78 -1.59
C LEU A 63 -2.87 1.84 -0.64
N THR A 64 -2.09 2.88 -0.33
CA THR A 64 -2.57 4.02 0.45
C THR A 64 -3.61 4.83 -0.33
N ASP A 65 -3.36 5.13 -1.61
CA ASP A 65 -4.34 5.81 -2.49
C ASP A 65 -5.64 5.01 -2.61
N ILE A 66 -5.55 3.68 -2.79
CA ILE A 66 -6.73 2.81 -2.82
C ILE A 66 -7.50 2.89 -1.48
N ALA A 67 -6.81 2.88 -0.35
CA ALA A 67 -7.44 2.98 0.96
C ALA A 67 -8.19 4.31 1.12
N ASP A 68 -7.54 5.42 0.77
CA ASP A 68 -8.10 6.76 0.89
C ASP A 68 -9.36 6.92 0.01
N ARG A 69 -9.33 6.41 -1.22
CA ARG A 69 -10.51 6.37 -2.10
C ARG A 69 -11.63 5.51 -1.53
N ALA A 70 -11.32 4.37 -0.94
CA ALA A 70 -12.32 3.49 -0.33
C ALA A 70 -12.99 4.13 0.90
N TYR A 71 -12.26 4.94 1.67
CA TYR A 71 -12.84 5.73 2.76
C TYR A 71 -13.71 6.87 2.22
N ALA A 72 -13.21 7.65 1.26
CA ALA A 72 -13.98 8.74 0.65
C ALA A 72 -15.30 8.26 0.06
N ALA A 73 -15.29 7.10 -0.63
CA ALA A 73 -16.51 6.48 -1.15
C ALA A 73 -17.46 6.03 -0.04
N ALA A 74 -16.94 5.48 1.07
CA ALA A 74 -17.76 5.07 2.20
C ALA A 74 -18.43 6.26 2.91
N ASP A 75 -17.71 7.38 3.03
CA ASP A 75 -18.25 8.61 3.63
C ASP A 75 -19.29 9.26 2.72
N ALA A 76 -19.06 9.33 1.41
CA ALA A 76 -20.04 9.81 0.45
C ALA A 76 -21.35 8.99 0.45
N ILE A 77 -21.24 7.66 0.59
CA ILE A 77 -22.43 6.79 0.73
C ILE A 77 -23.14 7.07 2.06
N ALA A 78 -22.39 7.20 3.17
CA ALA A 78 -22.96 7.50 4.47
C ALA A 78 -23.72 8.84 4.48
N ASP A 79 -23.19 9.87 3.81
CA ASP A 79 -23.82 11.18 3.66
C ASP A 79 -25.03 11.16 2.71
N ALA A 80 -25.04 10.28 1.70
CA ALA A 80 -26.17 10.12 0.79
C ALA A 80 -27.35 9.33 1.42
N THR A 81 -27.08 8.49 2.42
CA THR A 81 -28.10 7.65 3.08
C THR A 81 -29.18 8.46 3.82
N PRO A 82 -28.88 9.50 4.62
CA PRO A 82 -29.93 10.30 5.27
C PRO A 82 -30.79 11.13 4.30
N ALA A 83 -30.29 11.44 3.10
CA ALA A 83 -31.04 12.18 2.08
C ALA A 83 -32.10 11.31 1.37
N SER A 84 -31.82 10.02 1.19
CA SER A 84 -32.76 9.09 0.53
C SER A 84 -33.95 8.70 1.44
N ASP A 85 -33.73 8.59 2.75
CA ASP A 85 -34.78 8.20 3.70
C ASP A 85 -35.79 9.34 3.98
N GLN A 86 -35.38 10.61 3.83
CA GLN A 86 -36.30 11.75 3.94
C GLN A 86 -37.11 12.01 2.67
N ALA A 87 -36.52 11.82 1.48
CA ALA A 87 -37.20 12.03 0.21
C ALA A 87 -38.32 11.00 -0.05
N THR A 88 -38.12 9.76 0.41
CA THR A 88 -39.12 8.67 0.31
C THR A 88 -40.28 8.87 1.29
N ASN A 89 -40.01 9.28 2.53
CA ASN A 89 -41.06 9.54 3.54
C ASN A 89 -41.90 10.79 3.25
N ALA A 90 -41.31 11.82 2.63
CA ALA A 90 -42.05 13.04 2.25
C ALA A 90 -43.02 12.82 1.08
N SER A 91 -42.74 11.86 0.19
CA SER A 91 -43.65 11.53 -0.93
C SER A 91 -44.83 10.66 -0.50
N GLN A 92 -44.71 9.84 0.56
CA GLN A 92 -45.79 8.96 1.05
C GLN A 92 -46.83 9.64 1.96
N ARG A 93 -46.59 10.88 2.40
CA ARG A 93 -47.52 11.63 3.28
C ARG A 93 -48.54 12.50 2.54
N ASN A 94 -48.48 12.54 1.21
CA ASN A 94 -49.33 13.41 0.38
C ASN A 94 -50.39 12.66 -0.46
N ASP A 95 -50.60 11.36 -0.21
CA ASP A 95 -51.67 10.55 -0.84
C ASP A 95 -52.81 10.25 0.14
#